data_AF-A0A7V5LI58-F1
#
_entry.id   AF-A0A7V5LI58-F1
#
_cell.length_a   1.000
_cell.length_b   1.000
_cell.length_c   1.000
_cell.angle_alpha   90.00
_cell.angle_beta   90.00
_cell.angle_gamma   90.00
#
_symmetry.space_group_name_H-M   'P 1'
#
loop_
_entity.id
_entity.type
_entity.pdbx_description
1 polymer ?
#
loop_
_entity_poly.entity_id
_entity_poly.type
_entity_poly.pdbx_seq_one_letter_code
_entity_poly.pdbx_strand_id
1 'polypeptide(L)'
;MDKFVSGICEIKSIWTQNVTSSNFYFHLRDLSIDSVFYNGSPIDYIFHEEDTLDYSYYIIPNLQGNSNDTFRVKIYYSGTMTNEVGSKPFGGVFLADSILFAIGVGMHNQYVSTTQHWLPCYDHPSDKATFHFRFITPKDFTIATNGITRLAGYTNDGYPIWESSSTFPIATYLMTFAMGKFNTMKLDEWNLPSNIESIVYYPPQDEEAVRFAFNHFAKYFYAMQNRYGRYPFEKIGYVIVPFSEGAMEHQTMITFPESVVQDIYNSKDTNNIMALHEFSHQWFGNSVSPLDFRDAWFNESFATFSEAAFLELISGKDAYLKDLLQKKNDYINYSTKYEGILPIYGFSRKPPSSNYPSTIYWKGAVVVGMLRYYLGDEKFFDLIRTYLDQFAYQSRSTFDFINFCNYYLTENINWFFDQWIFGKGYPILNINVIQQPLSDTLSSIEIKISQVQPKDYGLYIHLPIEFNFKLAENRSIDTVLEMNQIEQTFVLDSFPRILNLSVNQGKKVVSLFSAN
;
A
#
# COMPACT_ATOMS: atom_id res chain seq x y z
N MET A 1 25.24 16.60 -12.83
CA MET A 1 24.03 16.68 -12.01
C MET A 1 24.44 16.31 -10.60
N ASP A 2 23.97 17.06 -9.62
CA ASP A 2 24.13 16.76 -8.20
C ASP A 2 22.75 16.79 -7.54
N LYS A 3 22.71 16.61 -6.21
CA LYS A 3 21.47 16.64 -5.43
C LYS A 3 21.19 18.02 -4.82
N PHE A 4 21.82 19.10 -5.32
CA PHE A 4 21.60 20.43 -4.77
C PHE A 4 20.22 20.97 -5.18
N VAL A 5 19.51 21.58 -4.24
CA VAL A 5 18.24 22.27 -4.46
C VAL A 5 18.31 23.68 -3.86
N SER A 6 17.66 24.62 -4.53
CA SER A 6 17.27 25.91 -3.97
C SER A 6 15.81 26.14 -4.33
N GLY A 7 14.99 26.40 -3.33
CA GLY A 7 13.54 26.31 -3.46
C GLY A 7 12.79 27.33 -2.63
N ILE A 8 11.52 27.51 -3.00
CA ILE A 8 10.54 28.29 -2.27
C ILE A 8 9.32 27.40 -2.06
N CYS A 9 8.95 27.14 -0.81
CA CYS A 9 7.70 26.47 -0.47
C CYS A 9 6.72 27.50 0.08
N GLU A 10 5.52 27.60 -0.51
CA GLU A 10 4.43 28.43 0.01
C GLU A 10 3.28 27.51 0.42
N ILE A 11 2.98 27.47 1.72
CA ILE A 11 1.90 26.70 2.31
C ILE A 11 0.75 27.65 2.62
N LYS A 12 -0.42 27.39 2.03
CA LYS A 12 -1.66 28.12 2.32
C LYS A 12 -2.52 27.26 3.24
N SER A 13 -2.91 27.83 4.37
CA SER A 13 -3.66 27.12 5.42
C SER A 13 -4.92 27.88 5.81
N ILE A 14 -5.86 27.17 6.44
CA ILE A 14 -7.09 27.72 7.03
C ILE A 14 -7.05 27.41 8.53
N TRP A 15 -7.36 28.40 9.36
CA TRP A 15 -7.56 28.19 10.78
C TRP A 15 -8.84 27.39 11.03
N THR A 16 -8.76 26.26 11.71
CA THR A 16 -9.94 25.45 12.04
C THR A 16 -10.71 26.00 13.24
N GLN A 17 -10.05 26.78 14.09
CA GLN A 17 -10.60 27.34 15.33
C GLN A 17 -9.97 28.70 15.65
N ASN A 18 -10.61 29.47 16.52
CA ASN A 18 -10.04 30.72 17.04
C ASN A 18 -8.87 30.40 17.98
N VAL A 19 -7.71 31.01 17.74
CA VAL A 19 -6.53 30.83 18.58
C VAL A 19 -5.89 32.18 18.92
N THR A 20 -5.60 32.38 20.21
CA THR A 20 -4.85 33.55 20.71
C THR A 20 -3.35 33.28 20.79
N SER A 21 -2.95 32.03 20.66
CA SER A 21 -1.56 31.58 20.54
C SER A 21 -1.56 30.13 20.02
N SER A 22 -0.92 29.89 18.89
CA SER A 22 -0.71 28.56 18.32
C SER A 22 0.64 28.49 17.62
N ASN A 23 1.16 27.28 17.51
CA ASN A 23 2.38 26.99 16.77
C ASN A 23 2.03 26.45 15.38
N PHE A 24 2.83 26.81 14.37
CA PHE A 24 2.83 26.15 13.06
C PHE A 24 4.07 25.27 12.95
N TYR A 25 3.88 24.02 12.57
CA TYR A 25 4.92 23.00 12.51
C TYR A 25 5.20 22.62 11.05
N PHE A 26 6.48 22.47 10.69
CA PHE A 26 6.89 21.87 9.42
C PHE A 26 8.23 21.15 9.57
N HIS A 27 8.49 20.21 8.68
CA HIS A 27 9.68 19.39 8.62
C HIS A 27 10.52 19.80 7.41
N LEU A 28 11.84 19.80 7.61
CA LEU A 28 12.83 19.93 6.56
C LEU A 28 14.12 19.31 7.09
N ARG A 29 14.66 18.34 6.37
CA ARG A 29 15.80 17.54 6.82
C ARG A 29 17.02 17.81 5.94
N ASP A 30 18.17 18.01 6.58
CA ASP A 30 19.50 18.22 5.98
C ASP A 30 19.65 19.43 5.03
N LEU A 31 18.59 20.22 4.87
CA LEU A 31 18.57 21.46 4.10
C LEU A 31 18.54 22.67 5.02
N SER A 32 19.08 23.79 4.55
CA SER A 32 19.16 25.04 5.30
C SER A 32 18.00 25.96 4.94
N ILE A 33 17.38 26.57 5.96
CA ILE A 33 16.36 27.61 5.80
C ILE A 33 17.06 28.98 5.75
N ASP A 34 16.83 29.71 4.67
CA ASP A 34 17.32 31.08 4.51
C ASP A 34 16.39 32.07 5.23
N SER A 35 15.09 31.98 4.98
CA SER A 35 14.11 32.92 5.53
C SER A 35 12.70 32.34 5.54
N VAL A 36 11.89 32.78 6.50
CA VAL A 36 10.47 32.40 6.66
C VAL A 36 9.61 33.66 6.73
N PHE A 37 8.47 33.63 6.06
CA PHE A 37 7.50 34.72 6.05
C PHE A 37 6.10 34.22 6.43
N TYR A 38 5.42 34.97 7.31
CA TYR A 38 4.01 34.79 7.64
C TYR A 38 3.20 35.96 7.05
N ASN A 39 2.26 35.66 6.15
CA ASN A 39 1.46 36.66 5.43
C ASN A 39 2.31 37.79 4.79
N GLY A 40 3.49 37.43 4.28
CA GLY A 40 4.42 38.35 3.61
C GLY A 40 5.35 39.14 4.53
N SER A 41 5.20 39.02 5.86
CA SER A 41 6.13 39.62 6.82
C SER A 41 7.17 38.60 7.27
N PRO A 42 8.47 38.95 7.36
CA PRO A 42 9.48 38.08 7.94
C PRO A 42 9.09 37.65 9.36
N ILE A 43 9.36 36.39 9.72
CA ILE A 43 9.07 35.85 11.04
C ILE A 43 10.19 34.92 11.50
N ASP A 44 10.47 34.92 12.80
CA ASP A 44 11.41 34.00 13.41
C ASP A 44 10.85 32.57 13.45
N TYR A 45 11.75 31.61 13.45
CA TYR A 45 11.44 30.20 13.59
C TYR A 45 12.40 29.55 14.59
N ILE A 46 11.96 28.45 15.19
CA ILE A 46 12.74 27.68 16.15
C ILE A 46 12.97 26.30 15.54
N PHE A 47 14.22 25.89 15.41
CA PHE A 47 14.54 24.49 15.14
C PHE A 47 14.42 23.71 16.44
N HIS A 48 13.61 22.65 16.42
CA HIS A 48 13.39 21.81 17.57
C HIS A 48 13.94 20.41 17.30
N GLU A 49 15.14 20.19 17.83
CA GLU A 49 15.78 18.87 17.89
C GLU A 49 15.50 18.30 19.28
N GLU A 50 14.28 17.80 19.50
CA GLU A 50 14.10 16.90 20.64
C GLU A 50 14.60 15.53 20.21
N ASP A 51 15.66 15.09 20.87
CA ASP A 51 16.22 13.72 20.83
C ASP A 51 15.27 12.73 21.53
N THR A 52 13.98 12.83 21.20
CA THR A 52 12.93 11.86 21.50
C THR A 52 12.23 11.51 20.20
N LEU A 53 12.91 10.65 19.46
CA LEU A 53 12.35 9.54 18.69
C LEU A 53 11.59 9.76 17.38
N ASP A 54 11.07 10.93 16.95
CA ASP A 54 10.27 10.90 15.70
C ASP A 54 10.26 12.14 14.78
N TYR A 55 10.61 13.35 15.23
CA TYR A 55 10.40 14.55 14.39
C TYR A 55 11.45 15.64 14.64
N SER A 56 12.35 15.86 13.68
CA SER A 56 13.06 17.15 13.59
C SER A 56 12.13 18.10 12.86
N TYR A 57 11.62 19.11 13.57
CA TYR A 57 10.69 20.07 13.00
C TYR A 57 11.08 21.50 13.36
N TYR A 58 10.55 22.41 12.57
CA TYR A 58 10.63 23.83 12.77
C TYR A 58 9.28 24.34 13.28
N ILE A 59 9.35 25.29 14.21
CA ILE A 59 8.18 25.91 14.82
C ILE A 59 8.18 27.39 14.45
N ILE A 60 7.03 27.87 13.97
CA ILE A 60 6.71 29.30 13.96
C ILE A 60 5.78 29.56 15.15
N PRO A 61 6.28 30.16 16.24
CA PRO A 61 5.54 30.23 17.49
C PRO A 61 4.55 31.42 17.52
N ASN A 62 3.60 31.35 18.45
CA ASN A 62 2.74 32.46 18.86
C ASN A 62 1.89 33.07 17.73
N LEU A 63 1.48 32.26 16.76
CA LEU A 63 0.55 32.68 15.71
C LEU A 63 -0.86 32.87 16.28
N GLN A 64 -1.59 33.81 15.68
CA GLN A 64 -2.97 34.15 16.04
C GLN A 64 -3.84 34.08 14.79
N GLY A 65 -5.09 33.68 14.96
CA GLY A 65 -6.04 33.59 13.86
C GLY A 65 -7.45 33.29 14.33
N ASN A 66 -8.43 33.68 13.51
CA ASN A 66 -9.82 33.31 13.72
C ASN A 66 -10.16 32.11 12.84
N SER A 67 -11.07 31.27 13.31
CA SER A 67 -11.63 30.16 12.55
C SER A 67 -12.10 30.63 11.18
N ASN A 68 -11.73 29.87 10.15
CA ASN A 68 -11.96 30.11 8.72
C ASN A 68 -11.12 31.22 8.06
N ASP A 69 -10.29 31.96 8.82
CA ASP A 69 -9.31 32.85 8.20
C ASP A 69 -8.20 32.03 7.51
N THR A 70 -7.71 32.53 6.38
CA THR A 70 -6.56 31.94 5.67
C THR A 70 -5.26 32.66 6.01
N PHE A 71 -4.17 31.92 6.08
CA PHE A 71 -2.82 32.48 6.17
C PHE A 71 -1.87 31.77 5.21
N ARG A 72 -0.70 32.39 4.99
CA ARG A 72 0.38 31.83 4.17
C ARG A 72 1.68 31.80 4.94
N VAL A 73 2.35 30.66 4.89
CA VAL A 73 3.74 30.49 5.34
C VAL A 73 4.59 30.28 4.09
N LYS A 74 5.63 31.09 3.92
CA LYS A 74 6.59 30.98 2.82
C LYS A 74 7.98 30.72 3.36
N ILE A 75 8.62 29.67 2.85
CA ILE A 75 9.92 29.18 3.33
C ILE A 75 10.89 29.17 2.14
N TYR A 76 11.99 29.91 2.27
CA TYR A 76 13.12 29.87 1.35
C TYR A 76 14.16 28.92 1.90
N TYR A 77 14.62 27.98 1.10
CA TYR A 77 15.54 26.93 1.56
C TYR A 77 16.49 26.49 0.45
N SER A 78 17.64 25.95 0.85
CA SER A 78 18.60 25.37 -0.08
C SER A 78 19.53 24.36 0.58
N GLY A 79 20.24 23.57 -0.22
CA GLY A 79 21.22 22.60 0.25
C GLY A 79 21.23 21.34 -0.60
N THR A 80 21.90 20.30 -0.09
CA THR A 80 21.98 19.00 -0.76
C THR A 80 20.88 18.08 -0.24
N MET A 81 19.97 17.65 -1.11
CA MET A 81 18.93 16.68 -0.77
C MET A 81 19.55 15.34 -0.39
N THR A 82 19.00 14.73 0.66
CA THR A 82 19.49 13.47 1.23
C THR A 82 18.46 12.36 1.08
N ASN A 83 18.84 11.17 1.51
CA ASN A 83 17.94 10.03 1.66
C ASN A 83 18.08 9.47 3.08
N GLU A 84 17.27 8.47 3.39
CA GLU A 84 17.36 7.69 4.61
C GLU A 84 18.81 7.30 4.90
N VAL A 85 19.23 7.43 6.16
CA VAL A 85 20.57 6.97 6.57
C VAL A 85 20.62 5.44 6.62
N GLY A 86 21.75 4.86 6.21
CA GLY A 86 21.96 3.42 6.28
C GLY A 86 22.60 2.85 5.02
N SER A 87 22.86 1.54 5.02
CA SER A 87 23.48 0.84 3.89
C SER A 87 22.51 0.50 2.76
N LYS A 88 21.19 0.56 3.03
CA LYS A 88 20.11 0.27 2.08
C LYS A 88 18.93 1.22 2.29
N PRO A 89 19.10 2.51 1.92
CA PRO A 89 18.02 3.47 2.06
C PRO A 89 16.90 3.19 1.06
N PHE A 90 15.66 3.21 1.54
CA PHE A 90 14.48 3.11 0.68
C PHE A 90 13.93 4.50 0.33
N GLY A 91 13.85 5.38 1.33
CA GLY A 91 13.22 6.69 1.20
C GLY A 91 14.15 7.87 0.99
N GLY A 92 13.62 8.95 0.41
CA GLY A 92 14.28 10.24 0.19
C GLY A 92 14.80 10.41 -1.23
N VAL A 93 15.86 11.20 -1.44
CA VAL A 93 16.34 11.59 -2.78
C VAL A 93 17.60 10.84 -3.21
N PHE A 94 17.48 10.19 -4.36
CA PHE A 94 18.50 9.37 -5.00
C PHE A 94 19.01 10.04 -6.28
N LEU A 95 20.29 9.82 -6.59
CA LEU A 95 20.89 10.17 -7.86
C LEU A 95 21.64 8.94 -8.38
N ALA A 96 21.11 8.32 -9.42
CA ALA A 96 21.70 7.14 -10.07
C ALA A 96 21.45 7.23 -11.58
N ASP A 97 22.44 6.82 -12.38
CA ASP A 97 22.41 6.85 -13.85
C ASP A 97 21.92 8.17 -14.46
N SER A 98 22.36 9.29 -13.86
CA SER A 98 21.96 10.65 -14.24
C SER A 98 20.46 10.95 -14.09
N ILE A 99 19.75 10.17 -13.29
CA ILE A 99 18.36 10.39 -12.90
C ILE A 99 18.33 10.75 -11.41
N LEU A 100 17.75 11.91 -11.11
CA LEU A 100 17.51 12.39 -9.76
C LEU A 100 16.05 12.14 -9.40
N PHE A 101 15.76 11.32 -8.40
CA PHE A 101 14.38 10.93 -8.07
C PHE A 101 14.12 10.82 -6.57
N ALA A 102 12.87 10.99 -6.17
CA ALA A 102 12.43 10.96 -4.78
C ALA A 102 11.48 9.80 -4.48
N ILE A 103 11.74 9.10 -3.37
CA ILE A 103 10.84 8.11 -2.76
C ILE A 103 10.31 8.71 -1.45
N GLY A 104 9.01 8.55 -1.18
CA GLY A 104 8.32 9.32 -0.13
C GLY A 104 8.13 8.61 1.22
N VAL A 105 8.55 7.35 1.32
CA VAL A 105 8.56 6.56 2.56
C VAL A 105 9.92 5.92 2.81
N GLY A 106 10.30 5.72 4.07
CA GLY A 106 11.50 5.02 4.51
C GLY A 106 11.14 3.76 5.29
N MET A 107 12.06 2.78 5.32
CA MET A 107 11.78 1.44 5.84
C MET A 107 12.37 1.18 7.22
N HIS A 108 13.51 1.79 7.53
CA HIS A 108 14.38 1.37 8.64
C HIS A 108 14.55 2.44 9.71
N ASN A 109 14.33 3.70 9.35
CA ASN A 109 14.32 4.82 10.28
C ASN A 109 12.97 4.99 10.98
N GLN A 110 12.99 5.68 12.12
CA GLN A 110 11.81 5.89 12.96
C GLN A 110 10.76 6.79 12.29
N TYR A 111 11.20 7.80 11.54
CA TYR A 111 10.32 8.56 10.66
C TYR A 111 9.98 7.72 9.43
N VAL A 112 8.69 7.72 9.07
CA VAL A 112 8.22 6.96 7.90
C VAL A 112 8.27 7.83 6.65
N SER A 113 7.75 9.05 6.68
CA SER A 113 7.72 9.88 5.47
C SER A 113 9.05 10.59 5.23
N THR A 114 9.47 10.62 3.98
CA THR A 114 10.77 11.14 3.55
C THR A 114 10.68 12.34 2.61
N THR A 115 9.50 12.93 2.44
CA THR A 115 9.34 14.15 1.63
C THR A 115 10.06 15.35 2.26
N GLN A 116 10.21 15.35 3.58
CA GLN A 116 11.05 16.29 4.34
C GLN A 116 12.51 16.37 3.85
N HIS A 117 13.03 15.39 3.11
CA HIS A 117 14.40 15.42 2.56
C HIS A 117 14.58 16.36 1.35
N TRP A 118 13.50 16.92 0.80
CA TRP A 118 13.56 17.81 -0.36
C TRP A 118 12.53 18.94 -0.38
N LEU A 119 11.46 18.84 0.43
CA LEU A 119 10.38 19.82 0.47
C LEU A 119 9.99 20.15 1.93
N PRO A 120 9.97 21.45 2.32
CA PRO A 120 9.38 21.86 3.57
C PRO A 120 7.89 21.50 3.62
N CYS A 121 7.48 20.66 4.56
CA CYS A 121 6.10 20.20 4.68
C CYS A 121 5.79 19.70 6.10
N TYR A 122 4.52 19.65 6.49
CA TYR A 122 4.13 18.88 7.67
C TYR A 122 4.02 17.40 7.27
N ASP A 123 5.11 16.65 7.45
CA ASP A 123 5.33 15.34 6.83
C ASP A 123 4.59 14.19 7.55
N HIS A 124 3.26 14.32 7.61
CA HIS A 124 2.34 13.38 8.23
C HIS A 124 1.26 12.95 7.21
N PRO A 125 0.86 11.67 7.14
CA PRO A 125 0.02 11.16 6.06
C PRO A 125 -1.41 11.74 6.06
N SER A 126 -1.84 12.30 7.19
CA SER A 126 -3.15 12.95 7.32
C SER A 126 -3.21 14.38 6.77
N ASP A 127 -2.08 15.05 6.56
CA ASP A 127 -2.06 16.46 6.12
C ASP A 127 -2.06 16.54 4.59
N LYS A 128 -3.18 16.11 4.00
CA LYS A 128 -3.32 16.13 2.54
C LYS A 128 -3.53 17.57 2.06
N ALA A 129 -2.86 17.92 0.97
CA ALA A 129 -2.98 19.23 0.35
C ALA A 129 -3.15 19.11 -1.17
N THR A 130 -3.82 20.07 -1.80
CA THR A 130 -3.64 20.30 -3.24
C THR A 130 -2.30 20.98 -3.47
N PHE A 131 -1.69 20.79 -4.63
CA PHE A 131 -0.36 21.33 -4.90
C PHE A 131 -0.26 21.99 -6.27
N HIS A 132 0.73 22.87 -6.38
CA HIS A 132 1.25 23.38 -7.63
C HIS A 132 2.78 23.40 -7.53
N PHE A 133 3.43 22.56 -8.34
CA PHE A 133 4.88 22.50 -8.43
C PHE A 133 5.39 23.27 -9.64
N ARG A 134 6.54 23.91 -9.47
CA ARG A 134 7.30 24.54 -10.54
C ARG A 134 8.75 24.11 -10.43
N PHE A 135 9.24 23.39 -11.43
CA PHE A 135 10.61 22.87 -11.50
C PHE A 135 11.40 23.59 -12.58
N ILE A 136 12.64 23.97 -12.26
CA ILE A 136 13.64 24.40 -13.24
C ILE A 136 14.62 23.25 -13.36
N THR A 137 14.77 22.69 -14.55
CA THR A 137 15.62 21.50 -14.79
C THR A 137 16.81 21.84 -15.67
N PRO A 138 17.87 21.02 -15.69
CA PRO A 138 18.93 21.13 -16.68
C PRO A 138 18.38 21.11 -18.11
N LYS A 139 19.15 21.65 -19.06
CA LYS A 139 18.82 21.57 -20.49
C LYS A 139 18.72 20.11 -20.92
N ASP A 140 17.74 19.82 -21.78
CA ASP A 140 17.42 18.47 -22.29
C ASP A 140 16.85 17.48 -21.25
N PHE A 141 16.50 17.94 -20.04
CA PHE A 141 15.88 17.10 -19.02
C PHE A 141 14.36 17.32 -18.97
N THR A 142 13.66 16.23 -18.69
CA THR A 142 12.22 16.20 -18.42
C THR A 142 12.00 15.96 -16.93
N ILE A 143 10.86 16.41 -16.40
CA ILE A 143 10.40 16.08 -15.06
C ILE A 143 9.18 15.15 -15.14
N ALA A 144 9.23 14.05 -14.39
CA ALA A 144 8.08 13.24 -14.05
C ALA A 144 7.70 13.54 -12.60
N THR A 145 6.45 13.89 -12.34
CA THR A 145 5.97 14.25 -10.99
C THR A 145 4.45 14.04 -10.90
N ASN A 146 3.85 14.17 -9.72
CA ASN A 146 2.40 14.07 -9.52
C ASN A 146 1.64 15.15 -10.32
N GLY A 147 0.36 14.91 -10.61
CA GLY A 147 -0.55 15.88 -11.25
C GLY A 147 -0.27 16.08 -12.75
N ILE A 148 -0.95 17.01 -13.40
CA ILE A 148 -0.77 17.22 -14.84
C ILE A 148 0.46 18.08 -15.10
N THR A 149 1.52 17.47 -15.63
CA THR A 149 2.82 18.12 -15.87
C THR A 149 2.91 18.68 -17.29
N ARG A 150 3.34 19.95 -17.43
CA ARG A 150 3.52 20.64 -18.72
C ARG A 150 4.80 21.48 -18.72
N LEU A 151 5.39 21.64 -19.90
CA LEU A 151 6.45 22.62 -20.12
C LEU A 151 5.82 24.02 -20.17
N ALA A 152 6.12 24.85 -19.18
CA ALA A 152 5.57 26.20 -19.04
C ALA A 152 6.42 27.27 -19.75
N GLY A 153 7.67 26.95 -20.10
CA GLY A 153 8.56 27.85 -20.84
C GLY A 153 10.02 27.60 -20.50
N TYR A 154 10.83 28.65 -20.62
CA TYR A 154 12.26 28.63 -20.34
C TYR A 154 12.66 29.86 -19.54
N THR A 155 13.68 29.72 -18.69
CA THR A 155 14.38 30.85 -18.07
C THR A 155 15.15 31.65 -19.13
N ASN A 156 15.63 32.84 -18.79
CA ASN A 156 16.42 33.68 -19.68
C ASN A 156 17.70 32.98 -20.19
N ASP A 157 18.28 32.10 -19.37
CA ASP A 157 19.49 31.33 -19.72
C ASP A 157 19.17 30.02 -20.48
N GLY A 158 17.89 29.79 -20.80
CA GLY A 158 17.41 28.68 -21.61
C GLY A 158 17.17 27.37 -20.85
N TYR A 159 17.06 27.40 -19.51
CA TYR A 159 16.67 26.22 -18.73
C TYR A 159 15.15 26.03 -18.78
N PRO A 160 14.65 24.82 -19.10
CA PRO A 160 13.21 24.54 -19.12
C PRO A 160 12.56 24.72 -17.75
N ILE A 161 11.35 25.27 -17.76
CA ILE A 161 10.48 25.44 -16.61
C ILE A 161 9.27 24.53 -16.81
N TRP A 162 9.07 23.62 -15.88
CA TRP A 162 7.94 22.69 -15.86
C TRP A 162 6.99 23.08 -14.74
N GLU A 163 5.69 23.04 -15.03
CA GLU A 163 4.65 23.23 -14.02
C GLU A 163 3.79 21.97 -13.93
N SER A 164 3.40 21.61 -12.71
CA SER A 164 2.49 20.51 -12.45
C SER A 164 1.52 20.88 -11.35
N SER A 165 0.25 20.47 -11.48
CA SER A 165 -0.74 20.72 -10.45
C SER A 165 -1.82 19.65 -10.43
N SER A 166 -2.48 19.52 -9.29
CA SER A 166 -3.67 18.70 -9.11
C SER A 166 -4.63 19.39 -8.16
N THR A 167 -5.92 19.26 -8.42
CA THR A 167 -6.98 19.65 -7.47
C THR A 167 -7.38 18.50 -6.55
N PHE A 168 -6.87 17.29 -6.76
CA PHE A 168 -7.08 16.19 -5.84
C PHE A 168 -6.01 16.26 -4.74
N PRO A 169 -6.41 16.25 -3.46
CA PRO A 169 -5.46 16.40 -2.38
C PRO A 169 -4.56 15.16 -2.29
N ILE A 170 -3.28 15.38 -2.00
CA ILE A 170 -2.24 14.36 -1.93
C ILE A 170 -1.60 14.39 -0.53
N ALA A 171 -1.34 13.22 0.05
CA ALA A 171 -0.55 13.11 1.27
C ALA A 171 0.94 13.36 0.95
N THR A 172 1.71 13.94 1.88
CA THR A 172 3.11 14.31 1.61
C THR A 172 3.97 13.12 1.20
N TYR A 173 3.77 11.94 1.79
CA TYR A 173 4.50 10.71 1.45
C TYR A 173 4.27 10.21 0.02
N LEU A 174 3.22 10.70 -0.66
CA LEU A 174 2.89 10.36 -2.05
C LEU A 174 3.46 11.37 -3.05
N MET A 175 4.02 12.48 -2.58
CA MET A 175 4.68 13.45 -3.45
C MET A 175 6.01 12.90 -3.96
N THR A 176 6.28 13.11 -5.24
CA THR A 176 7.51 12.66 -5.90
C THR A 176 7.93 13.59 -7.03
N PHE A 177 9.19 13.47 -7.39
CA PHE A 177 9.70 13.90 -8.67
C PHE A 177 10.76 12.92 -9.15
N ALA A 178 10.94 12.85 -10.46
CA ALA A 178 12.07 12.22 -11.12
C ALA A 178 12.51 13.09 -12.29
N MET A 179 13.78 13.47 -12.30
CA MET A 179 14.38 14.38 -13.27
C MET A 179 15.48 13.65 -14.02
N GLY A 180 15.36 13.59 -15.35
CA GLY A 180 16.27 12.83 -16.18
C GLY A 180 16.06 13.09 -17.67
N LYS A 181 16.87 12.45 -18.49
CA LYS A 181 16.59 12.34 -19.93
C LYS A 181 15.63 11.19 -20.14
N PHE A 182 14.35 11.50 -20.32
CA PHE A 182 13.29 10.51 -20.49
C PHE A 182 12.68 10.59 -21.89
N ASN A 183 12.43 9.43 -22.48
CA ASN A 183 11.38 9.29 -23.48
C ASN A 183 10.03 9.14 -22.76
N THR A 184 8.94 9.43 -23.48
CA THR A 184 7.58 9.29 -22.96
C THR A 184 6.74 8.42 -23.87
N MET A 185 5.98 7.51 -23.28
CA MET A 185 4.99 6.68 -23.96
C MET A 185 3.62 6.94 -23.35
N LYS A 186 2.63 7.19 -24.20
CA LYS A 186 1.24 7.24 -23.75
C LYS A 186 0.66 5.83 -23.68
N LEU A 187 -0.25 5.63 -22.73
CA LEU A 187 -0.99 4.39 -22.60
C LEU A 187 -2.33 4.44 -23.38
N ASP A 188 -2.58 5.53 -24.10
CA ASP A 188 -3.81 5.80 -24.87
C ASP A 188 -4.14 4.71 -25.91
N GLU A 189 -3.15 3.94 -26.37
CA GLU A 189 -3.35 2.76 -27.24
C GLU A 189 -4.29 1.70 -26.62
N TRP A 190 -4.59 1.82 -25.32
CA TRP A 190 -5.40 0.89 -24.56
C TRP A 190 -6.85 1.32 -24.33
N ASN A 191 -7.32 2.35 -25.05
CA ASN A 191 -8.68 2.87 -24.95
C ASN A 191 -9.06 3.27 -23.52
N LEU A 192 -8.15 3.92 -22.79
CA LEU A 192 -8.48 4.49 -21.48
C LEU A 192 -9.48 5.66 -21.63
N PRO A 193 -10.28 5.98 -20.60
CA PRO A 193 -11.17 7.13 -20.62
C PRO A 193 -10.41 8.42 -20.98
N SER A 194 -10.95 9.21 -21.91
CA SER A 194 -10.26 10.40 -22.46
C SER A 194 -10.00 11.52 -21.45
N ASN A 195 -10.66 11.47 -20.28
CA ASN A 195 -10.47 12.40 -19.18
C ASN A 195 -9.33 11.99 -18.21
N ILE A 196 -8.64 10.89 -18.48
CA ILE A 196 -7.50 10.41 -17.69
C ILE A 196 -6.26 10.47 -18.58
N GLU A 197 -5.29 11.30 -18.20
CA GLU A 197 -3.99 11.31 -18.87
C GLU A 197 -3.20 10.06 -18.50
N SER A 198 -2.55 9.46 -19.49
CA SER A 198 -1.77 8.26 -19.28
C SER A 198 -0.37 8.42 -19.86
N ILE A 199 0.65 8.18 -19.03
CA ILE A 199 2.03 8.46 -19.42
C ILE A 199 3.04 7.59 -18.67
N VAL A 200 4.02 7.08 -19.39
CA VAL A 200 5.19 6.38 -18.85
C VAL A 200 6.42 7.16 -19.25
N TYR A 201 7.21 7.58 -18.27
CA TYR A 201 8.53 8.18 -18.45
C TYR A 201 9.58 7.10 -18.28
N TYR A 202 10.50 6.95 -19.23
CA TYR A 202 11.51 5.90 -19.19
C TYR A 202 12.82 6.33 -19.83
N PRO A 203 13.96 5.78 -19.37
CA PRO A 203 15.25 6.00 -20.02
C PRO A 203 15.21 5.55 -21.50
N PRO A 204 15.77 6.32 -22.46
CA PRO A 204 15.64 6.01 -23.88
C PRO A 204 16.07 4.59 -24.28
N GLN A 205 17.03 3.99 -23.56
CA GLN A 205 17.51 2.64 -23.82
C GLN A 205 16.48 1.53 -23.53
N ASP A 206 15.42 1.82 -22.76
CA ASP A 206 14.48 0.80 -22.28
C ASP A 206 13.20 0.69 -23.12
N GLU A 207 13.11 1.37 -24.27
CA GLU A 207 11.84 1.50 -25.01
C GLU A 207 11.14 0.17 -25.28
N GLU A 208 11.86 -0.84 -25.78
CA GLU A 208 11.28 -2.13 -26.11
C GLU A 208 10.79 -2.88 -24.85
N ALA A 209 11.61 -2.87 -23.80
CA ALA A 209 11.29 -3.52 -22.53
C ALA A 209 10.08 -2.88 -21.86
N VAL A 210 9.99 -1.54 -21.87
CA VAL A 210 8.85 -0.79 -21.35
C VAL A 210 7.59 -1.10 -22.13
N ARG A 211 7.62 -1.02 -23.47
CA ARG A 211 6.45 -1.36 -24.30
C ARG A 211 5.94 -2.76 -24.01
N PHE A 212 6.84 -3.73 -23.84
CA PHE A 212 6.48 -5.10 -23.50
C PHE A 212 5.87 -5.22 -22.11
N ALA A 213 6.54 -4.66 -21.08
CA ALA A 213 6.13 -4.79 -19.68
C ALA A 213 4.77 -4.15 -19.39
N PHE A 214 4.43 -3.12 -20.15
CA PHE A 214 3.21 -2.36 -19.97
C PHE A 214 2.06 -2.85 -20.87
N ASN A 215 2.30 -3.73 -21.84
CA ASN A 215 1.32 -4.17 -22.85
C ASN A 215 -0.04 -4.67 -22.30
N HIS A 216 -0.10 -5.15 -21.05
CA HIS A 216 -1.33 -5.63 -20.41
C HIS A 216 -1.98 -4.67 -19.42
N PHE A 217 -1.45 -3.46 -19.23
CA PHE A 217 -1.94 -2.57 -18.18
C PHE A 217 -3.40 -2.12 -18.38
N ALA A 218 -3.90 -2.05 -19.63
CA ALA A 218 -5.34 -1.90 -19.90
C ALA A 218 -6.20 -2.87 -19.10
N LYS A 219 -5.77 -4.15 -19.06
CA LYS A 219 -6.47 -5.21 -18.35
C LYS A 219 -6.46 -4.94 -16.85
N TYR A 220 -5.34 -4.45 -16.31
CA TYR A 220 -5.21 -4.09 -14.89
C TYR A 220 -6.16 -2.95 -14.54
N PHE A 221 -6.18 -1.91 -15.37
CA PHE A 221 -7.06 -0.76 -15.21
C PHE A 221 -8.54 -1.16 -15.12
N TYR A 222 -9.04 -1.92 -16.10
CA TYR A 222 -10.43 -2.34 -16.13
C TYR A 222 -10.76 -3.38 -15.04
N ALA A 223 -9.83 -4.28 -14.72
CA ALA A 223 -9.98 -5.25 -13.64
C ALA A 223 -10.13 -4.57 -12.28
N MET A 224 -9.26 -3.62 -11.95
CA MET A 224 -9.34 -2.88 -10.68
C MET A 224 -10.58 -2.01 -10.62
N GLN A 225 -10.95 -1.33 -11.71
CA GLN A 225 -12.18 -0.53 -11.73
C GLN A 225 -13.45 -1.38 -11.49
N ASN A 226 -13.48 -2.59 -12.04
CA ASN A 226 -14.61 -3.50 -11.82
C ASN A 226 -14.74 -3.90 -10.33
N ARG A 227 -13.61 -4.07 -9.63
CA ARG A 227 -13.61 -4.45 -8.20
C ARG A 227 -13.80 -3.28 -7.27
N TYR A 228 -13.17 -2.13 -7.53
CA TYR A 228 -13.00 -1.04 -6.56
C TYR A 228 -13.67 0.27 -6.94
N GLY A 229 -14.31 0.33 -8.12
CA GLY A 229 -15.00 1.52 -8.60
C GLY A 229 -14.13 2.39 -9.50
N ARG A 230 -14.61 3.58 -9.85
CA ARG A 230 -13.95 4.44 -10.85
C ARG A 230 -12.54 4.81 -10.40
N TYR A 231 -11.62 4.93 -11.36
CA TYR A 231 -10.30 5.49 -11.09
C TYR A 231 -10.42 6.91 -10.50
N PRO A 232 -9.71 7.23 -9.39
CA PRO A 232 -10.00 8.43 -8.60
C PRO A 232 -9.28 9.70 -9.07
N PHE A 233 -8.31 9.63 -9.98
CA PHE A 233 -7.47 10.78 -10.34
C PHE A 233 -7.52 11.14 -11.84
N GLU A 234 -6.92 12.27 -12.18
CA GLU A 234 -6.82 12.82 -13.54
C GLU A 234 -5.67 12.22 -14.36
N LYS A 235 -4.71 11.55 -13.73
CA LYS A 235 -3.53 11.00 -14.40
C LYS A 235 -3.09 9.66 -13.84
N ILE A 236 -2.79 8.72 -14.73
CA ILE A 236 -2.04 7.50 -14.46
C ILE A 236 -0.63 7.68 -15.02
N GLY A 237 0.33 7.90 -14.13
CA GLY A 237 1.73 8.07 -14.48
C GLY A 237 2.58 6.92 -13.97
N TYR A 238 3.58 6.52 -14.74
CA TYR A 238 4.71 5.72 -14.28
C TYR A 238 6.02 6.44 -14.63
N VAL A 239 7.02 6.33 -13.76
CA VAL A 239 8.40 6.69 -14.09
C VAL A 239 9.34 5.54 -13.78
N ILE A 240 10.11 5.14 -14.79
CA ILE A 240 11.11 4.07 -14.67
C ILE A 240 12.41 4.68 -14.17
N VAL A 241 12.90 4.19 -13.03
CA VAL A 241 14.11 4.69 -12.37
C VAL A 241 15.05 3.53 -12.00
N PRO A 242 16.37 3.79 -11.89
CA PRO A 242 17.36 2.81 -11.45
C PRO A 242 17.27 2.62 -9.92
N PHE A 243 16.17 2.05 -9.45
CA PHE A 243 15.90 1.73 -8.06
C PHE A 243 15.78 0.22 -7.88
N SER A 244 16.43 -0.33 -6.85
CA SER A 244 16.52 -1.78 -6.62
C SER A 244 15.77 -2.27 -5.40
N GLU A 245 15.32 -1.37 -4.52
CA GLU A 245 14.75 -1.77 -3.23
C GLU A 245 13.23 -2.00 -3.27
N GLY A 246 12.55 -1.60 -4.36
CA GLY A 246 11.11 -1.82 -4.54
C GLY A 246 10.49 -0.90 -5.59
N ALA A 247 9.19 -0.65 -5.45
CA ALA A 247 8.43 0.36 -6.17
C ALA A 247 7.74 1.28 -5.16
N MET A 248 7.09 2.34 -5.64
CA MET A 248 6.30 3.22 -4.77
C MET A 248 5.09 3.77 -5.51
N GLU A 249 3.94 3.73 -4.83
CA GLU A 249 2.61 4.01 -5.32
C GLU A 249 2.27 5.50 -5.56
N HIS A 250 3.27 6.39 -5.62
CA HIS A 250 3.09 7.84 -5.62
C HIS A 250 1.88 8.28 -6.46
N GLN A 251 0.96 9.03 -5.83
CA GLN A 251 -0.33 9.37 -6.43
C GLN A 251 -0.15 10.01 -7.80
N THR A 252 -0.74 9.41 -8.84
CA THR A 252 -0.62 9.80 -10.27
C THR A 252 0.77 9.69 -10.91
N MET A 253 1.81 9.21 -10.23
CA MET A 253 3.16 9.06 -10.79
C MET A 253 3.94 7.92 -10.11
N ILE A 254 3.50 6.67 -10.31
CA ILE A 254 4.09 5.48 -9.71
C ILE A 254 5.58 5.41 -10.08
N THR A 255 6.45 5.35 -9.08
CA THR A 255 7.88 5.14 -9.29
C THR A 255 8.14 3.64 -9.42
N PHE A 256 8.64 3.22 -10.58
CA PHE A 256 8.75 1.81 -10.93
C PHE A 256 10.20 1.44 -11.22
N PRO A 257 10.70 0.31 -10.68
CA PRO A 257 12.09 -0.07 -10.82
C PRO A 257 12.40 -0.58 -12.24
N GLU A 258 13.50 -0.10 -12.81
CA GLU A 258 14.03 -0.56 -14.10
C GLU A 258 14.24 -2.08 -14.12
N SER A 259 14.73 -2.66 -13.02
CA SER A 259 14.97 -4.11 -12.91
C SER A 259 13.71 -4.95 -13.18
N VAL A 260 12.54 -4.52 -12.70
CA VAL A 260 11.29 -5.26 -12.90
C VAL A 260 10.83 -5.17 -14.35
N VAL A 261 11.01 -4.03 -15.01
CA VAL A 261 10.74 -3.89 -16.45
C VAL A 261 11.61 -4.87 -17.25
N GLN A 262 12.90 -4.95 -16.91
CA GLN A 262 13.83 -5.86 -17.57
C GLN A 262 13.52 -7.33 -17.29
N ASP A 263 13.19 -7.71 -16.06
CA ASP A 263 12.82 -9.08 -15.68
C ASP A 263 11.56 -9.56 -16.41
N ILE A 264 10.56 -8.70 -16.54
CA ILE A 264 9.35 -8.97 -17.33
C ILE A 264 9.71 -9.17 -18.81
N TYR A 265 10.51 -8.26 -19.37
CA TYR A 265 10.94 -8.38 -20.76
C TYR A 265 11.74 -9.65 -21.02
N ASN A 266 12.58 -10.09 -20.08
CA ASN A 266 13.42 -11.28 -20.20
C ASN A 266 12.65 -12.58 -19.98
N SER A 267 11.76 -12.62 -18.99
CA SER A 267 10.90 -13.78 -18.71
C SER A 267 9.82 -14.01 -19.76
N LYS A 268 9.52 -12.98 -20.57
CA LYS A 268 8.42 -12.96 -21.54
C LYS A 268 7.04 -13.17 -20.89
N ASP A 269 6.91 -12.87 -19.60
CA ASP A 269 5.64 -12.87 -18.87
C ASP A 269 5.17 -11.43 -18.64
N THR A 270 4.08 -11.07 -19.30
CA THR A 270 3.48 -9.74 -19.22
C THR A 270 2.51 -9.59 -18.04
N ASN A 271 2.46 -10.54 -17.10
CA ASN A 271 1.74 -10.41 -15.85
C ASN A 271 2.61 -9.69 -14.81
N ASN A 272 2.59 -8.36 -14.87
CA ASN A 272 3.31 -7.49 -13.97
C ASN A 272 2.54 -7.30 -12.65
N ILE A 273 2.70 -8.26 -11.72
CA ILE A 273 2.04 -8.25 -10.42
C ILE A 273 2.46 -7.04 -9.57
N MET A 274 3.72 -6.59 -9.66
CA MET A 274 4.16 -5.38 -8.95
C MET A 274 3.46 -4.12 -9.50
N ALA A 275 3.38 -3.93 -10.81
CA ALA A 275 2.67 -2.77 -11.36
C ALA A 275 1.18 -2.77 -10.98
N LEU A 276 0.56 -3.95 -10.86
CA LEU A 276 -0.79 -4.09 -10.35
C LEU A 276 -0.89 -3.71 -8.86
N HIS A 277 0.06 -4.16 -8.03
CA HIS A 277 0.14 -3.79 -6.62
C HIS A 277 0.18 -2.25 -6.48
N GLU A 278 1.14 -1.60 -7.14
CA GLU A 278 1.27 -0.14 -7.14
C GLU A 278 0.06 0.58 -7.73
N PHE A 279 -0.60 -0.01 -8.73
CA PHE A 279 -1.79 0.56 -9.33
C PHE A 279 -3.02 0.45 -8.40
N SER A 280 -3.13 -0.62 -7.62
CA SER A 280 -4.23 -0.80 -6.67
C SER A 280 -4.20 0.26 -5.56
N HIS A 281 -3.00 0.73 -5.20
CA HIS A 281 -2.84 1.80 -4.21
C HIS A 281 -3.47 3.13 -4.62
N GLN A 282 -3.77 3.33 -5.90
CA GLN A 282 -4.52 4.52 -6.35
C GLN A 282 -5.88 4.62 -5.65
N TRP A 283 -6.48 3.48 -5.26
CA TRP A 283 -7.63 3.44 -4.34
C TRP A 283 -7.19 3.35 -2.87
N PHE A 284 -6.29 2.40 -2.54
CA PHE A 284 -5.87 2.09 -1.18
C PHE A 284 -4.55 2.78 -0.81
N GLY A 285 -4.61 3.84 0.00
CA GLY A 285 -3.45 4.63 0.40
C GLY A 285 -3.43 6.01 -0.28
N ASN A 286 -3.86 6.10 -1.54
CA ASN A 286 -3.85 7.38 -2.24
C ASN A 286 -5.19 8.11 -2.12
N SER A 287 -6.27 7.54 -2.67
CA SER A 287 -7.60 8.14 -2.56
C SER A 287 -8.05 8.14 -1.10
N VAL A 288 -8.13 6.97 -0.48
CA VAL A 288 -8.32 6.84 0.97
C VAL A 288 -6.96 6.55 1.59
N SER A 289 -6.38 7.54 2.28
CA SER A 289 -5.03 7.43 2.87
C SER A 289 -5.11 7.06 4.36
N PRO A 290 -4.02 6.55 4.96
CA PRO A 290 -4.00 6.29 6.39
C PRO A 290 -4.05 7.60 7.16
N LEU A 291 -4.79 7.63 8.28
CA LEU A 291 -4.75 8.75 9.22
C LEU A 291 -3.39 8.85 9.90
N ASP A 292 -2.80 7.72 10.24
CA ASP A 292 -1.46 7.58 10.81
C ASP A 292 -0.78 6.36 10.18
N PHE A 293 0.54 6.32 10.08
CA PHE A 293 1.22 5.16 9.50
C PHE A 293 0.89 3.83 10.19
N ARG A 294 0.46 3.82 11.45
CA ARG A 294 -0.11 2.63 12.12
C ARG A 294 -1.26 1.99 11.33
N ASP A 295 -2.00 2.78 10.56
CA ASP A 295 -3.10 2.34 9.70
C ASP A 295 -2.65 1.86 8.31
N ALA A 296 -1.35 1.96 7.97
CA ALA A 296 -0.82 1.62 6.65
C ALA A 296 -1.06 0.15 6.24
N TRP A 297 -1.33 -0.74 7.21
CA TRP A 297 -1.72 -2.11 6.90
C TRP A 297 -2.92 -2.18 5.94
N PHE A 298 -3.87 -1.25 6.05
CA PHE A 298 -5.03 -1.22 5.16
C PHE A 298 -4.59 -1.05 3.70
N ASN A 299 -3.58 -0.22 3.45
CA ASN A 299 -3.04 -0.01 2.12
C ASN A 299 -2.38 -1.30 1.61
N GLU A 300 -1.38 -1.79 2.35
CA GLU A 300 -0.54 -2.91 1.91
C GLU A 300 -1.32 -4.22 1.83
N SER A 301 -2.17 -4.51 2.82
CA SER A 301 -2.97 -5.73 2.85
C SER A 301 -3.94 -5.80 1.66
N PHE A 302 -4.59 -4.67 1.32
CA PHE A 302 -5.52 -4.63 0.20
C PHE A 302 -4.80 -4.58 -1.15
N ALA A 303 -3.64 -3.93 -1.25
CA ALA A 303 -2.82 -3.96 -2.45
C ALA A 303 -2.29 -5.37 -2.74
N THR A 304 -1.73 -6.05 -1.72
CA THR A 304 -1.28 -7.44 -1.82
C THR A 304 -2.44 -8.40 -2.08
N PHE A 305 -3.62 -8.18 -1.51
CA PHE A 305 -4.83 -8.95 -1.85
C PHE A 305 -5.28 -8.72 -3.30
N SER A 306 -5.10 -7.51 -3.84
CA SER A 306 -5.48 -7.17 -5.21
C SER A 306 -4.70 -7.98 -6.25
N GLU A 307 -3.49 -8.44 -5.92
CA GLU A 307 -2.72 -9.40 -6.72
C GLU A 307 -3.50 -10.71 -6.93
N ALA A 308 -4.01 -11.30 -5.83
CA ALA A 308 -4.82 -12.51 -5.88
C ALA A 308 -6.13 -12.25 -6.63
N ALA A 309 -6.81 -11.14 -6.33
CA ALA A 309 -8.08 -10.78 -6.94
C ALA A 309 -7.97 -10.54 -8.45
N PHE A 310 -6.82 -10.03 -8.91
CA PHE A 310 -6.52 -9.89 -10.33
C PHE A 310 -6.24 -11.24 -10.99
N LEU A 311 -5.43 -12.09 -10.38
CA LEU A 311 -5.18 -13.46 -10.86
C LEU A 311 -6.49 -14.23 -11.01
N GLU A 312 -7.45 -14.01 -10.12
CA GLU A 312 -8.80 -14.56 -10.27
C GLU A 312 -9.49 -14.15 -11.57
N LEU A 313 -9.41 -12.86 -11.91
CA LEU A 313 -10.08 -12.30 -13.09
C LEU A 313 -9.45 -12.80 -14.39
N ILE A 314 -8.14 -13.01 -14.42
CA ILE A 314 -7.43 -13.40 -15.64
C ILE A 314 -7.16 -14.91 -15.76
N SER A 315 -7.17 -15.65 -14.66
CA SER A 315 -6.78 -17.06 -14.60
C SER A 315 -7.72 -17.94 -13.76
N GLY A 316 -8.78 -17.35 -13.19
CA GLY A 316 -9.81 -18.07 -12.45
C GLY A 316 -9.48 -18.31 -10.98
N LYS A 317 -10.48 -18.84 -10.25
CA LYS A 317 -10.44 -19.01 -8.80
C LYS A 317 -9.28 -19.88 -8.29
N ASP A 318 -8.85 -20.87 -9.06
CA ASP A 318 -7.70 -21.72 -8.67
C ASP A 318 -6.40 -20.89 -8.57
N ALA A 319 -6.22 -19.87 -9.41
CA ALA A 319 -5.05 -18.97 -9.35
C ALA A 319 -5.09 -18.06 -8.11
N TYR A 320 -6.28 -17.53 -7.77
CA TYR A 320 -6.53 -16.77 -6.53
C TYR A 320 -6.18 -17.58 -5.28
N LEU A 321 -6.67 -18.82 -5.19
CA LEU A 321 -6.41 -19.67 -4.03
C LEU A 321 -4.95 -20.08 -3.94
N LYS A 322 -4.30 -20.37 -5.07
CA LYS A 322 -2.87 -20.68 -5.10
C LYS A 322 -2.02 -19.52 -4.59
N ASP A 323 -2.35 -18.30 -5.02
CA ASP A 323 -1.65 -17.09 -4.61
C ASP A 323 -1.83 -16.78 -3.11
N LEU A 324 -3.06 -16.86 -2.59
CA LEU A 324 -3.30 -16.72 -1.15
C LEU A 324 -2.61 -17.82 -0.34
N LEU A 325 -2.57 -19.06 -0.84
CA LEU A 325 -1.88 -20.15 -0.17
C LEU A 325 -0.37 -19.89 -0.12
N GLN A 326 0.21 -19.36 -1.19
CA GLN A 326 1.61 -18.96 -1.23
C GLN A 326 1.88 -17.86 -0.19
N LYS A 327 1.10 -16.78 -0.19
CA LYS A 327 1.20 -15.69 0.80
C LYS A 327 1.06 -16.18 2.24
N LYS A 328 0.12 -17.10 2.50
CA LYS A 328 -0.01 -17.76 3.81
C LYS A 328 1.28 -18.46 4.21
N ASN A 329 1.85 -19.24 3.30
CA ASN A 329 3.08 -19.99 3.56
C ASN A 329 4.29 -19.05 3.71
N ASP A 330 4.36 -17.97 2.96
CA ASP A 330 5.42 -16.97 3.07
C ASP A 330 5.35 -16.26 4.43
N TYR A 331 4.16 -15.86 4.88
CA TYR A 331 4.00 -15.35 6.24
C TYR A 331 4.48 -16.36 7.29
N ILE A 332 3.95 -17.59 7.26
CA ILE A 332 4.25 -18.62 8.27
C ILE A 332 5.74 -18.99 8.26
N ASN A 333 6.36 -19.19 7.10
CA ASN A 333 7.71 -19.74 6.99
C ASN A 333 8.81 -18.67 6.93
N TYR A 334 8.48 -17.46 6.47
CA TYR A 334 9.42 -16.36 6.32
C TYR A 334 9.16 -15.24 7.32
N SER A 335 8.02 -14.54 7.27
CA SER A 335 7.80 -13.34 8.10
C SER A 335 7.95 -13.67 9.59
N THR A 336 7.33 -14.76 10.05
CA THR A 336 7.37 -15.12 11.48
C THR A 336 8.79 -15.42 11.98
N LYS A 337 9.67 -15.87 11.08
CA LYS A 337 11.06 -16.22 11.37
C LYS A 337 11.97 -14.99 11.36
N TYR A 338 11.78 -14.07 10.42
CA TYR A 338 12.69 -12.94 10.22
C TYR A 338 12.24 -11.66 10.95
N GLU A 339 10.93 -11.43 11.09
CA GLU A 339 10.35 -10.24 11.72
C GLU A 339 9.78 -10.54 13.12
N GLY A 340 9.64 -11.83 13.45
CA GLY A 340 8.94 -12.30 14.64
C GLY A 340 7.42 -12.37 14.42
N ILE A 341 6.69 -12.59 15.53
CA ILE A 341 5.24 -12.79 15.50
C ILE A 341 4.54 -11.45 15.76
N LEU A 342 4.20 -10.75 14.68
CA LEU A 342 3.61 -9.42 14.73
C LEU A 342 2.08 -9.46 14.55
N PRO A 343 1.33 -8.56 15.21
CA PRO A 343 -0.01 -8.20 14.76
C PRO A 343 0.05 -7.41 13.44
N ILE A 344 -1.08 -7.27 12.75
CA ILE A 344 -1.16 -6.43 11.54
C ILE A 344 -1.23 -4.95 11.90
N TYR A 345 -1.85 -4.61 13.04
CA TYR A 345 -1.91 -3.26 13.57
C TYR A 345 -1.12 -3.11 14.87
N GLY A 346 -0.52 -1.94 15.09
CA GLY A 346 0.15 -1.61 16.37
C GLY A 346 1.43 -2.42 16.63
N PHE A 347 2.09 -2.92 15.58
CA PHE A 347 3.38 -3.58 15.67
C PHE A 347 4.52 -2.59 15.93
N SER A 348 5.64 -3.09 16.48
CA SER A 348 6.87 -2.32 16.63
C SER A 348 7.48 -2.04 15.26
N ARG A 349 7.80 -0.78 14.97
CA ARG A 349 8.46 -0.35 13.71
C ARG A 349 9.99 -0.36 13.78
N LYS A 350 10.54 -1.11 14.74
CA LYS A 350 11.99 -1.24 14.97
C LYS A 350 12.44 -2.67 14.67
N PRO A 351 13.72 -2.88 14.29
CA PRO A 351 14.26 -4.23 14.07
C PRO A 351 13.90 -5.20 15.20
N PRO A 352 13.54 -6.45 14.88
CA PRO A 352 13.62 -7.10 13.57
C PRO A 352 12.47 -6.75 12.59
N SER A 353 11.51 -5.91 12.99
CA SER A 353 10.49 -5.37 12.09
C SER A 353 10.98 -4.11 11.35
N SER A 354 10.06 -3.41 10.68
CA SER A 354 10.30 -2.20 9.89
C SER A 354 9.05 -1.32 9.87
N ASN A 355 9.07 -0.21 9.14
CA ASN A 355 7.87 0.59 8.90
C ASN A 355 6.80 -0.16 8.07
N TYR A 356 7.23 -1.13 7.27
CA TYR A 356 6.39 -1.91 6.36
C TYR A 356 6.85 -3.38 6.41
N PRO A 357 6.58 -4.10 7.51
CA PRO A 357 6.98 -5.49 7.66
C PRO A 357 6.17 -6.37 6.70
N SER A 358 6.76 -7.41 6.12
CA SER A 358 6.09 -8.38 5.25
C SER A 358 4.82 -8.99 5.86
N THR A 359 4.71 -8.99 7.19
CA THR A 359 3.46 -9.33 7.91
C THR A 359 2.24 -8.55 7.40
N ILE A 360 2.31 -7.22 7.21
CA ILE A 360 1.13 -6.43 6.76
C ILE A 360 0.79 -6.65 5.27
N TYR A 361 1.68 -7.27 4.51
CA TYR A 361 1.46 -7.68 3.13
C TYR A 361 0.82 -9.06 3.09
N TRP A 362 1.55 -10.08 3.57
CA TRP A 362 1.17 -11.48 3.35
C TRP A 362 0.13 -11.98 4.34
N LYS A 363 0.30 -11.75 5.65
CA LYS A 363 -0.77 -12.05 6.63
C LYS A 363 -2.00 -11.22 6.30
N GLY A 364 -1.76 -9.93 6.03
CA GLY A 364 -2.73 -8.96 5.56
C GLY A 364 -3.65 -9.47 4.46
N ALA A 365 -3.07 -9.84 3.31
CA ALA A 365 -3.83 -10.31 2.16
C ALA A 365 -4.64 -11.57 2.43
N VAL A 366 -4.09 -12.52 3.21
CA VAL A 366 -4.83 -13.74 3.60
C VAL A 366 -6.01 -13.38 4.51
N VAL A 367 -5.83 -12.44 5.44
CA VAL A 367 -6.91 -11.93 6.29
C VAL A 367 -8.00 -11.25 5.46
N VAL A 368 -7.64 -10.40 4.50
CA VAL A 368 -8.61 -9.79 3.57
C VAL A 368 -9.34 -10.87 2.77
N GLY A 369 -8.64 -11.92 2.31
CA GLY A 369 -9.24 -13.06 1.65
C GLY A 369 -10.21 -13.85 2.52
N MET A 370 -9.92 -14.01 3.82
CA MET A 370 -10.84 -14.62 4.78
C MET A 370 -12.07 -13.73 5.04
N LEU A 371 -11.91 -12.39 5.09
CA LEU A 371 -13.04 -11.47 5.18
C LEU A 371 -13.94 -11.59 3.95
N ARG A 372 -13.36 -11.65 2.75
CA ARG A 372 -14.10 -11.91 1.51
C ARG A 372 -14.86 -13.23 1.57
N TYR A 373 -14.22 -14.29 2.06
CA TYR A 373 -14.89 -15.59 2.22
C TYR A 373 -16.08 -15.51 3.16
N TYR A 374 -15.92 -14.87 4.32
CA TYR A 374 -16.98 -14.73 5.33
C TYR A 374 -18.19 -13.94 4.82
N LEU A 375 -17.95 -12.83 4.09
CA LEU A 375 -19.03 -11.99 3.56
C LEU A 375 -19.65 -12.53 2.27
N GLY A 376 -18.88 -13.32 1.49
CA GLY A 376 -19.17 -13.65 0.11
C GLY A 376 -18.80 -12.52 -0.86
N ASP A 377 -18.59 -12.88 -2.13
CA ASP A 377 -18.03 -12.00 -3.15
C ASP A 377 -18.83 -10.70 -3.36
N GLU A 378 -20.14 -10.81 -3.52
CA GLU A 378 -21.01 -9.67 -3.83
C GLU A 378 -20.93 -8.61 -2.72
N LYS A 379 -21.19 -9.02 -1.47
CA LYS A 379 -21.15 -8.12 -0.31
C LYS A 379 -19.76 -7.57 -0.05
N PHE A 380 -18.71 -8.38 -0.20
CA PHE A 380 -17.34 -7.93 0.03
C PHE A 380 -16.95 -6.80 -0.93
N PHE A 381 -17.07 -7.02 -2.24
CA PHE A 381 -16.67 -5.99 -3.21
C PHE A 381 -17.58 -4.76 -3.14
N ASP A 382 -18.86 -4.94 -2.81
CA ASP A 382 -19.78 -3.83 -2.64
C ASP A 382 -19.48 -2.96 -1.42
N LEU A 383 -19.15 -3.58 -0.27
CA LEU A 383 -18.67 -2.88 0.92
C LEU A 383 -17.40 -2.08 0.61
N ILE A 384 -16.41 -2.70 -0.05
CA ILE A 384 -15.13 -2.05 -0.36
C ILE A 384 -15.31 -0.89 -1.33
N ARG A 385 -16.10 -1.05 -2.41
CA ARG A 385 -16.43 0.06 -3.32
C ARG A 385 -17.11 1.21 -2.58
N THR A 386 -18.09 0.90 -1.74
CA THR A 386 -18.82 1.92 -0.98
C THR A 386 -17.91 2.67 -0.01
N TYR A 387 -17.02 1.95 0.67
CA TYR A 387 -16.02 2.57 1.55
C TYR A 387 -15.10 3.53 0.79
N LEU A 388 -14.54 3.08 -0.34
CA LEU A 388 -13.62 3.87 -1.15
C LEU A 388 -14.29 5.11 -1.76
N ASP A 389 -15.55 5.00 -2.19
CA ASP A 389 -16.32 6.12 -2.73
C ASP A 389 -16.68 7.14 -1.64
N GLN A 390 -17.23 6.66 -0.50
CA GLN A 390 -17.66 7.52 0.60
C GLN A 390 -16.51 8.31 1.23
N PHE A 391 -15.32 7.71 1.30
CA PHE A 391 -14.16 8.31 1.96
C PHE A 391 -13.08 8.78 0.99
N ALA A 392 -13.39 8.86 -0.30
CA ALA A 392 -12.46 9.35 -1.31
C ALA A 392 -11.82 10.68 -0.89
N TYR A 393 -10.52 10.75 -1.11
CA TYR A 393 -9.65 11.89 -0.80
C TYR A 393 -9.46 12.23 0.69
N GLN A 394 -9.93 11.39 1.60
CA GLN A 394 -9.79 11.58 3.05
C GLN A 394 -8.76 10.64 3.66
N SER A 395 -8.30 10.97 4.86
CA SER A 395 -7.44 10.11 5.67
C SER A 395 -8.27 9.40 6.73
N ARG A 396 -8.11 8.08 6.84
CA ARG A 396 -8.96 7.21 7.69
C ARG A 396 -8.12 6.30 8.57
N SER A 397 -8.62 6.09 9.79
CA SER A 397 -8.02 5.17 10.73
C SER A 397 -8.55 3.75 10.54
N THR A 398 -7.84 2.78 11.11
CA THR A 398 -8.28 1.38 11.22
C THR A 398 -9.65 1.29 11.90
N PHE A 399 -9.88 2.11 12.93
CA PHE A 399 -11.15 2.13 13.64
C PHE A 399 -12.30 2.70 12.79
N ASP A 400 -12.03 3.68 11.91
CA ASP A 400 -13.03 4.18 10.96
C ASP A 400 -13.48 3.07 10.00
N PHE A 401 -12.54 2.28 9.48
CA PHE A 401 -12.86 1.13 8.62
C PHE A 401 -13.71 0.08 9.36
N ILE A 402 -13.32 -0.29 10.59
CA ILE A 402 -14.07 -1.25 11.41
C ILE A 402 -15.50 -0.75 11.68
N ASN A 403 -15.63 0.51 12.09
CA ASN A 403 -16.93 1.13 12.33
C ASN A 403 -17.79 1.16 11.07
N PHE A 404 -17.19 1.48 9.92
CA PHE A 404 -17.88 1.43 8.64
C PHE A 404 -18.35 0.00 8.30
N CYS A 405 -17.50 -1.01 8.46
CA CYS A 405 -17.88 -2.40 8.22
C CYS A 405 -19.08 -2.80 9.08
N ASN A 406 -19.05 -2.52 10.39
CA ASN A 406 -20.15 -2.86 11.29
C ASN A 406 -21.46 -2.13 10.91
N TYR A 407 -21.36 -0.85 10.56
CA TYR A 407 -22.49 -0.05 10.12
C TYR A 407 -23.08 -0.60 8.81
N TYR A 408 -22.23 -0.86 7.81
CA TYR A 408 -22.64 -1.34 6.49
C TYR A 408 -23.29 -2.71 6.54
N LEU A 409 -22.70 -3.62 7.32
CA LEU A 409 -23.16 -5.01 7.45
C LEU A 409 -24.38 -5.13 8.37
N THR A 410 -24.70 -4.09 9.15
CA THR A 410 -25.70 -4.16 10.23
C THR A 410 -25.43 -5.30 11.22
N GLU A 411 -24.17 -5.66 11.37
CA GLU A 411 -23.68 -6.78 12.18
C GLU A 411 -22.39 -6.35 12.89
N ASN A 412 -22.20 -6.78 14.15
CA ASN A 412 -20.95 -6.55 14.85
C ASN A 412 -19.96 -7.67 14.53
N ILE A 413 -18.97 -7.36 13.70
CA ILE A 413 -17.90 -8.27 13.31
C ILE A 413 -16.57 -7.92 13.99
N ASN A 414 -16.58 -7.21 15.13
CA ASN A 414 -15.36 -6.85 15.86
C ASN A 414 -14.49 -8.07 16.20
N TRP A 415 -15.12 -9.21 16.46
CA TRP A 415 -14.42 -10.48 16.70
C TRP A 415 -13.39 -10.79 15.60
N PHE A 416 -13.71 -10.45 14.33
CA PHE A 416 -12.83 -10.70 13.19
C PHE A 416 -11.58 -9.83 13.27
N PHE A 417 -11.76 -8.54 13.55
CA PHE A 417 -10.66 -7.57 13.64
C PHE A 417 -9.80 -7.78 14.89
N ASP A 418 -10.43 -8.08 16.03
CA ASP A 418 -9.75 -8.44 17.28
C ASP A 418 -8.84 -9.65 17.07
N GLN A 419 -9.33 -10.68 16.37
CA GLN A 419 -8.57 -11.90 16.10
C GLN A 419 -7.46 -11.70 15.06
N TRP A 420 -7.76 -11.05 13.94
CA TRP A 420 -6.88 -11.09 12.77
C TRP A 420 -6.03 -9.84 12.58
N ILE A 421 -6.52 -8.66 13.00
CA ILE A 421 -5.81 -7.39 12.82
C ILE A 421 -5.01 -7.04 14.07
N PHE A 422 -5.67 -7.02 15.24
CA PHE A 422 -5.07 -6.67 16.52
C PHE A 422 -4.36 -7.88 17.16
N GLY A 423 -4.86 -9.09 16.92
CA GLY A 423 -4.27 -10.33 17.38
C GLY A 423 -2.96 -10.68 16.67
N LYS A 424 -1.96 -11.10 17.46
CA LYS A 424 -0.69 -11.64 16.94
C LYS A 424 -0.77 -13.14 16.73
N GLY A 425 0.09 -13.65 15.85
CA GLY A 425 0.19 -15.09 15.60
C GLY A 425 -0.81 -15.61 14.59
N TYR A 426 -1.05 -16.92 14.65
CA TYR A 426 -1.97 -17.70 13.84
C TYR A 426 -2.31 -19.03 14.56
N PRO A 427 -3.45 -19.67 14.25
CA PRO A 427 -3.80 -20.97 14.78
C PRO A 427 -2.82 -22.07 14.33
N ILE A 428 -2.45 -22.94 15.27
CA ILE A 428 -1.71 -24.18 15.01
C ILE A 428 -2.65 -25.33 15.34
N LEU A 429 -3.03 -26.12 14.34
CA LEU A 429 -4.04 -27.15 14.46
C LEU A 429 -3.39 -28.54 14.54
N ASN A 430 -3.89 -29.38 15.44
CA ASN A 430 -3.70 -30.82 15.35
C ASN A 430 -4.99 -31.42 14.79
N ILE A 431 -4.89 -32.13 13.67
CA ILE A 431 -6.05 -32.71 12.99
C ILE A 431 -5.95 -34.23 13.01
N ASN A 432 -6.88 -34.88 13.72
CA ASN A 432 -7.00 -36.33 13.74
C ASN A 432 -8.25 -36.75 12.96
N VAL A 433 -8.07 -37.63 11.97
CA VAL A 433 -9.16 -38.14 11.14
C VAL A 433 -9.27 -39.64 11.28
N ILE A 434 -10.44 -40.11 11.68
CA ILE A 434 -10.77 -41.53 11.84
C ILE A 434 -11.88 -41.87 10.83
N GLN A 435 -11.60 -42.79 9.91
CA GLN A 435 -12.60 -43.32 8.99
C GLN A 435 -13.05 -44.71 9.44
N GLN A 436 -14.35 -44.86 9.70
CA GLN A 436 -14.99 -46.13 10.03
C GLN A 436 -15.86 -46.60 8.85
N PRO A 437 -15.54 -47.73 8.19
CA PRO A 437 -16.37 -48.25 7.10
C PRO A 437 -17.79 -48.58 7.56
N LEU A 438 -18.79 -48.10 6.81
CA LEU A 438 -20.20 -48.46 6.97
C LEU A 438 -20.64 -49.46 5.88
N SER A 439 -20.02 -49.39 4.70
CA SER A 439 -20.17 -50.34 3.58
C SER A 439 -18.91 -50.32 2.71
N ASP A 440 -18.94 -50.99 1.55
CA ASP A 440 -17.84 -50.97 0.58
C ASP A 440 -17.54 -49.57 0.02
N THR A 441 -18.57 -48.70 -0.05
CA THR A 441 -18.50 -47.38 -0.67
C THR A 441 -18.70 -46.23 0.31
N LEU A 442 -19.22 -46.48 1.51
CA LEU A 442 -19.54 -45.47 2.52
C LEU A 442 -18.80 -45.70 3.84
N SER A 443 -18.52 -44.61 4.54
CA SER A 443 -17.89 -44.58 5.85
C SER A 443 -18.46 -43.44 6.71
N SER A 444 -18.34 -43.57 8.03
CA SER A 444 -18.40 -42.43 8.95
C SER A 444 -17.00 -41.87 9.10
N ILE A 445 -16.85 -40.56 8.95
CA ILE A 445 -15.56 -39.87 9.12
C ILE A 445 -15.68 -38.96 10.34
N GLU A 446 -14.93 -39.29 11.39
CA GLU A 446 -14.75 -38.45 12.56
C GLU A 446 -13.49 -37.60 12.39
N ILE A 447 -13.63 -36.28 12.51
CA ILE A 447 -12.56 -35.30 12.39
C ILE A 447 -12.48 -34.55 13.70
N LYS A 448 -11.44 -34.84 14.48
CA LYS A 448 -11.15 -34.15 15.73
C LYS A 448 -10.05 -33.11 15.47
N ILE A 449 -10.35 -31.85 15.77
CA ILE A 449 -9.45 -30.72 15.56
C ILE A 449 -9.18 -30.05 16.90
N SER A 450 -7.90 -29.80 17.23
CA SER A 450 -7.49 -29.09 18.44
C SER A 450 -6.56 -27.92 18.09
N GLN A 451 -6.81 -26.75 18.68
CA GLN A 451 -5.95 -25.58 18.63
C GLN A 451 -4.85 -25.69 19.68
N VAL A 452 -3.59 -25.68 19.25
CA VAL A 452 -2.40 -25.94 20.09
C VAL A 452 -1.35 -24.84 20.03
N GLN A 453 -1.69 -23.68 19.47
CA GLN A 453 -0.82 -22.49 19.47
C GLN A 453 -0.52 -21.99 20.91
N PRO A 454 0.53 -21.16 21.09
CA PRO A 454 0.78 -20.47 22.35
C PRO A 454 -0.45 -19.73 22.88
N LYS A 455 -0.68 -19.79 24.21
CA LYS A 455 -1.89 -19.22 24.85
C LYS A 455 -2.03 -17.72 24.62
N ASP A 456 -0.93 -17.00 24.46
CA ASP A 456 -0.91 -15.55 24.21
C ASP A 456 -1.29 -15.16 22.77
N TYR A 457 -1.48 -16.14 21.86
CA TYR A 457 -2.06 -15.90 20.53
C TYR A 457 -3.60 -15.89 20.59
N GLY A 458 -4.19 -16.36 21.70
CA GLY A 458 -5.63 -16.47 21.87
C GLY A 458 -6.25 -17.70 21.23
N LEU A 459 -7.57 -17.81 21.42
CA LEU A 459 -8.43 -18.79 20.77
C LEU A 459 -8.95 -18.19 19.47
N TYR A 460 -8.85 -18.94 18.37
CA TYR A 460 -9.42 -18.54 17.09
C TYR A 460 -10.81 -19.16 16.94
N ILE A 461 -11.80 -18.33 16.66
CA ILE A 461 -13.19 -18.71 16.40
C ILE A 461 -13.56 -18.38 14.95
N HIS A 462 -14.69 -18.95 14.50
CA HIS A 462 -15.18 -18.87 13.13
C HIS A 462 -14.08 -19.16 12.10
N LEU A 463 -13.20 -20.12 12.41
CA LEU A 463 -12.07 -20.47 11.55
C LEU A 463 -12.54 -21.49 10.51
N PRO A 464 -12.67 -21.13 9.22
CA PRO A 464 -13.04 -22.10 8.20
C PRO A 464 -11.85 -23.00 7.88
N ILE A 465 -12.03 -24.31 7.95
CA ILE A 465 -11.00 -25.29 7.63
C ILE A 465 -11.50 -26.09 6.44
N GLU A 466 -10.87 -25.86 5.28
CA GLU A 466 -11.20 -26.61 4.08
C GLU A 466 -10.49 -27.96 4.05
N PHE A 467 -11.28 -29.02 3.88
CA PHE A 467 -10.83 -30.37 3.61
C PHE A 467 -11.16 -30.72 2.15
N ASN A 468 -10.14 -31.09 1.38
CA ASN A 468 -10.30 -31.74 0.09
C ASN A 468 -10.16 -33.26 0.28
N PHE A 469 -11.27 -33.98 0.29
CA PHE A 469 -11.30 -35.42 0.41
C PHE A 469 -11.10 -36.06 -0.97
N LYS A 470 -10.03 -36.85 -1.13
CA LYS A 470 -9.77 -37.64 -2.35
C LYS A 470 -10.51 -38.97 -2.27
N LEU A 471 -11.30 -39.25 -3.31
CA LEU A 471 -12.07 -40.47 -3.48
C LEU A 471 -11.44 -41.35 -4.56
N ALA A 472 -12.02 -42.53 -4.77
CA ALA A 472 -11.71 -43.36 -5.93
C ALA A 472 -12.00 -42.62 -7.26
N GLU A 473 -11.39 -43.11 -8.35
CA GLU A 473 -11.58 -42.60 -9.72
C GLU A 473 -11.20 -41.12 -9.88
N ASN A 474 -10.18 -40.64 -9.15
CA ASN A 474 -9.70 -39.25 -9.19
C ASN A 474 -10.77 -38.19 -8.83
N ARG A 475 -11.87 -38.59 -8.18
CA ARG A 475 -12.88 -37.64 -7.68
C ARG A 475 -12.41 -37.01 -6.38
N SER A 476 -12.91 -35.81 -6.08
CA SER A 476 -12.71 -35.17 -4.78
C SER A 476 -13.96 -34.42 -4.32
N ILE A 477 -14.12 -34.32 -3.00
CA ILE A 477 -15.16 -33.51 -2.36
C ILE A 477 -14.50 -32.46 -1.47
N ASP A 478 -14.80 -31.19 -1.72
CA ASP A 478 -14.40 -30.08 -0.86
C ASP A 478 -15.45 -29.84 0.23
N THR A 479 -15.04 -29.87 1.48
CA THR A 479 -15.90 -29.58 2.65
C THR A 479 -15.21 -28.53 3.51
N VAL A 480 -15.96 -27.51 3.95
CA VAL A 480 -15.45 -26.54 4.92
C VAL A 480 -16.11 -26.81 6.25
N LEU A 481 -15.29 -26.97 7.29
CA LEU A 481 -15.73 -27.12 8.67
C LEU A 481 -15.32 -25.87 9.43
N GLU A 482 -16.27 -25.27 10.16
CA GLU A 482 -16.00 -24.07 10.95
C GLU A 482 -15.64 -24.43 12.40
N MET A 483 -14.40 -24.12 12.78
CA MET A 483 -13.89 -24.35 14.13
C MET A 483 -14.14 -23.12 15.03
N ASN A 484 -14.72 -23.37 16.20
CA ASN A 484 -15.15 -22.34 17.16
C ASN A 484 -14.66 -22.59 18.59
N GLN A 485 -13.93 -23.68 18.83
CA GLN A 485 -13.53 -24.13 20.16
C GLN A 485 -12.06 -24.51 20.19
N ILE A 486 -11.50 -24.66 21.39
CA ILE A 486 -10.12 -25.15 21.56
C ILE A 486 -9.96 -26.58 21.03
N GLU A 487 -11.00 -27.40 21.16
CA GLU A 487 -11.10 -28.74 20.62
C GLU A 487 -12.53 -28.94 20.13
N GLN A 488 -12.69 -29.45 18.91
CA GLN A 488 -13.98 -29.69 18.29
C GLN A 488 -13.94 -30.94 17.44
N THR A 489 -14.98 -31.78 17.54
CA THR A 489 -15.13 -32.98 16.74
C THR A 489 -16.29 -32.80 15.76
N PHE A 490 -16.06 -33.16 14.50
CA PHE A 490 -17.04 -33.19 13.44
C PHE A 490 -17.23 -34.62 12.96
N VAL A 491 -18.48 -35.00 12.66
CA VAL A 491 -18.80 -36.32 12.14
C VAL A 491 -19.49 -36.14 10.79
N LEU A 492 -18.91 -36.74 9.75
CA LEU A 492 -19.49 -36.85 8.42
C LEU A 492 -20.01 -38.29 8.26
N ASP A 493 -21.28 -38.50 8.59
CA ASP A 493 -21.92 -39.80 8.47
C ASP A 493 -22.36 -40.12 7.04
N SER A 494 -22.33 -41.41 6.69
CA SER A 494 -22.67 -41.89 5.34
C SER A 494 -21.89 -41.18 4.23
N PHE A 495 -20.63 -40.82 4.50
CA PHE A 495 -19.76 -40.13 3.57
C PHE A 495 -19.07 -41.14 2.63
N PRO A 496 -18.77 -40.79 1.36
CA PRO A 496 -18.00 -41.66 0.50
C PRO A 496 -16.66 -42.05 1.12
N ARG A 497 -16.27 -43.32 0.99
CA ARG A 497 -14.98 -43.79 1.48
C ARG A 497 -13.84 -42.96 0.86
N ILE A 498 -13.04 -42.32 1.71
CA ILE A 498 -11.90 -41.49 1.33
C ILE A 498 -10.63 -42.34 1.25
N LEU A 499 -9.78 -41.99 0.28
CA LEU A 499 -8.45 -42.58 0.08
C LEU A 499 -7.35 -41.75 0.74
N ASN A 500 -7.50 -40.43 0.68
CA ASN A 500 -6.62 -39.46 1.28
C ASN A 500 -7.37 -38.14 1.46
N LEU A 501 -6.78 -37.18 2.17
CA LEU A 501 -7.26 -35.81 2.26
C LEU A 501 -6.10 -34.82 2.17
N SER A 502 -6.41 -33.61 1.75
CA SER A 502 -5.56 -32.45 2.00
C SER A 502 -6.36 -31.37 2.71
N VAL A 503 -5.66 -30.55 3.48
CA VAL A 503 -6.25 -29.47 4.26
C VAL A 503 -5.77 -28.14 3.68
N ASN A 504 -6.68 -27.17 3.53
CA ASN A 504 -6.42 -25.82 3.03
C ASN A 504 -5.89 -25.77 1.57
N GLN A 505 -6.22 -26.80 0.78
CA GLN A 505 -5.80 -26.96 -0.63
C GLN A 505 -7.00 -27.27 -1.54
N GLY A 506 -8.23 -27.01 -1.08
CA GLY A 506 -9.44 -27.19 -1.88
C GLY A 506 -9.73 -25.97 -2.74
N LYS A 507 -10.99 -25.82 -3.16
CA LYS A 507 -11.46 -24.79 -4.10
C LYS A 507 -12.35 -23.71 -3.45
N LYS A 508 -12.47 -23.72 -2.13
CA LYS A 508 -13.40 -22.84 -1.40
C LYS A 508 -12.68 -21.70 -0.69
N VAL A 509 -11.66 -21.98 0.11
CA VAL A 509 -11.02 -20.97 0.99
C VAL A 509 -9.59 -21.35 1.37
N VAL A 510 -8.74 -20.33 1.42
CA VAL A 510 -7.44 -20.40 2.10
C VAL A 510 -7.57 -19.66 3.43
N SER A 511 -7.37 -20.38 4.52
CA SER A 511 -7.39 -19.81 5.86
C SER A 511 -6.01 -19.76 6.45
N LEU A 512 -5.79 -18.79 7.34
CA LEU A 512 -4.51 -18.60 8.02
C LEU A 512 -4.39 -19.60 9.18
N PHE A 513 -3.73 -20.73 8.96
CA PHE A 513 -3.29 -21.68 10.00
C PHE A 513 -2.15 -22.57 9.51
N SER A 514 -1.44 -23.21 10.45
CA SER A 514 -0.66 -24.42 10.19
C SER A 514 -1.36 -25.63 10.79
N ALA A 515 -1.12 -26.82 10.23
CA ALA A 515 -1.74 -28.06 10.69
C ALA A 515 -0.71 -29.19 10.72
N ASN A 516 -0.79 -30.02 11.76
CA ASN A 516 -0.05 -31.28 11.91
C ASN A 516 -0.98 -32.48 11.82
#